data_AF-V9DRQ5-F1
#
_entry.id   AF-V9DRQ5-F1
#
_cell.length_a   1.000
_cell.length_b   1.000
_cell.length_c   1.000
_cell.angle_alpha   90.00
_cell.angle_beta   90.00
_cell.angle_gamma   90.00
#
_symmetry.space_group_name_H-M   'P 1'
#
loop_
_entity.id
_entity.type
_entity.pdbx_description
1 polymer ?
#
loop_
_entity_poly.entity_id
_entity_poly.type
_entity_poly.pdbx_seq_one_letter_code
_entity_poly.pdbx_strand_id
1 'polypeptide(L)'
;MAESSTTPSAPTTSSQQDGSDFRPSTTFWNRTVNFTRMLTGQMSPAGQKRYWADADERYSEFDCKRCERDRDYLLKYSPTIRFMNENIRKLGGEMGPQNIHCRTCRGEEEAMQGGFDHKYGIKICANWVQERSQLEDVISHELVHAYDHLRFKTNLTEEDDLRHAACSEVSRNPSAQRHLY
;
A
#
# COMPACT_ATOMS: atom_id res chain seq x y z
N MET A 1 62.74 -0.62 3.36
CA MET A 1 61.68 -1.51 2.84
C MET A 1 60.68 -1.75 3.95
N ALA A 2 59.45 -1.27 3.79
CA ALA A 2 58.24 -1.75 4.46
C ALA A 2 57.07 -0.87 3.99
N GLU A 3 56.44 -1.24 2.88
CA GLU A 3 55.11 -0.75 2.51
C GLU A 3 54.08 -1.69 3.14
N SER A 4 53.23 -1.15 4.02
CA SER A 4 52.14 -1.89 4.67
C SER A 4 50.88 -1.78 3.82
N SER A 5 50.55 -2.86 3.13
CA SER A 5 49.34 -3.02 2.33
C SER A 5 48.11 -3.10 3.26
N THR A 6 47.20 -2.13 3.14
CA THR A 6 45.90 -2.13 3.82
C THR A 6 44.87 -2.79 2.91
N THR A 7 44.35 -3.96 3.29
CA THR A 7 43.20 -4.63 2.64
C THR A 7 41.90 -4.09 3.24
N PRO A 8 40.86 -3.75 2.46
CA PRO A 8 39.58 -3.31 3.00
C PRO A 8 38.73 -4.51 3.41
N SER A 9 38.35 -4.57 4.68
CA SER A 9 37.38 -5.53 5.21
C SER A 9 35.98 -5.28 4.65
N ALA A 10 35.33 -6.35 4.18
CA ALA A 10 33.94 -6.37 3.74
C ALA A 10 32.97 -5.93 4.85
N PRO A 11 31.79 -5.36 4.52
CA PRO A 11 30.81 -4.93 5.51
C PRO A 11 30.22 -6.15 6.21
N THR A 12 30.39 -6.19 7.53
CA THR A 12 29.76 -7.18 8.41
C THR A 12 28.29 -6.82 8.53
N THR A 13 27.41 -7.59 7.87
CA THR A 13 25.97 -7.52 8.10
C THR A 13 25.70 -7.93 9.55
N SER A 14 25.45 -6.95 10.39
CA SER A 14 25.10 -7.15 11.79
C SER A 14 23.77 -7.90 11.88
N SER A 15 23.86 -9.18 12.25
CA SER A 15 22.71 -9.96 12.69
C SER A 15 22.17 -9.37 13.98
N GLN A 16 21.23 -8.43 13.88
CA GLN A 16 20.43 -8.00 15.02
C GLN A 16 19.64 -9.23 15.51
N GLN A 17 20.15 -9.85 16.58
CA GLN A 17 19.39 -10.75 17.44
C GLN A 17 18.39 -9.92 18.24
N ASP A 18 17.40 -9.39 17.53
CA ASP A 18 16.20 -8.86 18.15
C ASP A 18 15.43 -10.06 18.71
N GLY A 19 14.98 -10.00 19.97
CA GLY A 19 14.47 -11.11 20.80
C GLY A 19 13.26 -11.88 20.25
N SER A 20 12.90 -11.66 19.01
CA SER A 20 12.01 -12.50 18.21
C SER A 20 12.65 -13.85 17.88
N ASP A 21 11.83 -14.89 17.82
CA ASP A 21 12.20 -16.23 17.37
C ASP A 21 12.28 -16.37 15.83
N PHE A 22 12.22 -15.25 15.10
CA PHE A 22 12.35 -15.19 13.65
C PHE A 22 13.80 -15.41 13.19
N ARG A 23 14.00 -16.27 12.18
CA ARG A 23 15.31 -16.48 11.53
C ARG A 23 15.40 -15.69 10.23
N PRO A 24 16.55 -15.09 9.85
CA PRO A 24 16.70 -14.43 8.57
C PRO A 24 16.38 -15.34 7.38
N SER A 25 15.50 -14.92 6.47
CA SER A 25 15.02 -15.71 5.32
C SER A 25 16.02 -15.87 4.17
N THR A 26 17.32 -15.68 4.42
CA THR A 26 18.39 -15.75 3.40
C THR A 26 18.61 -17.15 2.83
N THR A 27 18.20 -18.19 3.56
CA THR A 27 18.39 -19.59 3.17
C THR A 27 17.06 -20.33 3.16
N PHE A 28 16.90 -21.30 2.25
CA PHE A 28 15.71 -22.15 2.17
C PHE A 28 15.35 -22.79 3.53
N TRP A 29 16.34 -23.33 4.24
CA TRP A 29 16.12 -23.94 5.56
C TRP A 29 15.50 -22.97 6.57
N ASN A 30 16.02 -21.74 6.67
CA ASN A 30 15.47 -20.73 7.58
C ASN A 30 14.03 -20.36 7.21
N ARG A 31 13.74 -20.26 5.90
CA ARG A 31 12.39 -20.00 5.41
C ARG A 31 11.43 -21.13 5.79
N THR A 32 11.85 -22.38 5.61
CA THR A 32 11.06 -23.56 6.02
C THR A 32 10.82 -23.59 7.52
N VAL A 33 11.84 -23.33 8.34
CA VAL A 33 11.71 -23.27 9.80
C VAL A 33 10.73 -22.18 10.24
N ASN A 34 10.85 -20.97 9.68
CA ASN A 34 9.93 -19.87 9.98
C ASN A 34 8.49 -20.22 9.57
N PHE A 35 8.31 -20.77 8.38
CA PHE A 35 6.99 -21.19 7.88
C PHE A 35 6.37 -22.25 8.78
N THR A 36 7.13 -23.29 9.17
CA THR A 36 6.65 -24.33 10.09
C THR A 36 6.23 -23.71 11.43
N ARG A 37 7.04 -22.81 12.01
CA ARG A 37 6.70 -22.14 13.28
C ARG A 37 5.46 -21.26 13.19
N MET A 38 5.28 -20.57 12.07
CA MET A 38 4.08 -19.77 11.79
C MET A 38 2.84 -20.67 11.71
N LEU A 39 2.94 -21.79 10.97
CA LEU A 39 1.84 -22.74 10.78
C LEU A 39 1.47 -23.48 12.08
N THR A 40 2.45 -23.84 12.90
CA THR A 40 2.23 -24.56 14.17
C THR A 40 1.89 -23.62 15.34
N GLY A 41 1.83 -22.30 15.13
CA GLY A 41 1.55 -21.32 16.17
C GLY A 41 2.68 -21.16 17.21
N GLN A 42 3.87 -21.65 16.91
CA GLN A 42 5.05 -21.57 17.79
C GLN A 42 5.80 -20.24 17.67
N MET A 43 5.39 -19.38 16.74
CA MET A 43 6.04 -18.08 16.51
C MET A 43 5.52 -16.99 17.46
N SER A 44 6.43 -16.29 18.12
CA SER A 44 6.08 -15.16 19.01
C SER A 44 5.42 -14.02 18.24
N PRO A 45 4.59 -13.15 18.85
CA PRO A 45 3.98 -12.01 18.16
C PRO A 45 5.00 -11.10 17.44
N ALA A 46 6.14 -10.83 18.07
CA ALA A 46 7.23 -10.08 17.45
C ALA A 46 7.84 -10.84 16.25
N GLY A 47 7.99 -12.16 16.36
CA GLY A 47 8.41 -13.03 15.27
C GLY A 47 7.44 -13.03 14.09
N GLN A 48 6.13 -13.08 14.35
CA GLN A 48 5.09 -13.03 13.32
C GLN A 48 5.12 -11.72 12.55
N LYS A 49 5.26 -10.58 13.26
CA LYS A 49 5.40 -9.27 12.63
C LYS A 49 6.63 -9.21 11.71
N ARG A 50 7.78 -9.75 12.15
CA ARG A 50 8.99 -9.84 11.32
C ARG A 50 8.81 -10.78 10.13
N TYR A 51 8.10 -11.89 10.30
CA TYR A 51 7.83 -12.84 9.24
C TYR A 51 7.05 -12.20 8.09
N TRP A 52 5.98 -11.45 8.40
CA TRP A 52 5.21 -10.75 7.39
C TRP A 52 5.99 -9.59 6.75
N ALA A 53 6.72 -8.80 7.54
CA ALA A 53 7.57 -7.73 7.01
C ALA A 53 8.66 -8.26 6.05
N ASP A 54 9.27 -9.40 6.37
CA ASP A 54 10.21 -10.08 5.48
C ASP A 54 9.54 -10.64 4.21
N ALA A 55 8.31 -11.15 4.33
CA ALA A 55 7.53 -11.59 3.18
C ALA A 55 7.20 -10.44 2.24
N ASP A 56 6.68 -9.32 2.78
CA ASP A 56 6.38 -8.10 2.03
C ASP A 56 7.62 -7.58 1.29
N GLU A 57 8.78 -7.59 1.94
CA GLU A 57 10.04 -7.17 1.30
C GLU A 57 10.42 -8.08 0.14
N ARG A 58 10.40 -9.41 0.37
CA ARG A 58 10.82 -10.38 -0.65
C ARG A 58 9.92 -10.39 -1.87
N TYR A 59 8.64 -10.12 -1.70
CA TYR A 59 7.66 -10.12 -2.80
C TYR A 59 7.36 -8.72 -3.34
N SER A 60 7.94 -7.67 -2.76
CA SER A 60 7.69 -6.27 -3.11
C SER A 60 7.75 -5.99 -4.61
N GLU A 61 8.83 -6.42 -5.28
CA GLU A 61 9.02 -6.19 -6.71
C GLU A 61 7.96 -6.92 -7.55
N PHE A 62 7.65 -8.16 -7.19
CA PHE A 62 6.67 -8.97 -7.90
C PHE A 62 5.26 -8.40 -7.75
N ASP A 63 4.88 -8.05 -6.52
CA ASP A 63 3.56 -7.50 -6.20
C ASP A 63 3.36 -6.14 -6.86
N CYS A 64 4.37 -5.26 -6.81
CA CYS A 64 4.30 -3.95 -7.48
C CYS A 64 4.16 -4.12 -9.00
N LYS A 65 4.94 -4.99 -9.64
CA LYS A 65 4.83 -5.25 -11.08
C LYS A 65 3.46 -5.80 -11.48
N ARG A 66 2.89 -6.70 -10.67
CA ARG A 66 1.53 -7.20 -10.87
C ARG A 66 0.52 -6.05 -10.79
N CYS A 67 0.60 -5.26 -9.72
CA CYS A 67 -0.28 -4.11 -9.48
C CYS A 67 -0.22 -3.10 -10.64
N GLU A 68 0.98 -2.76 -11.12
CA GLU A 68 1.17 -1.81 -12.22
C GLU A 68 0.59 -2.33 -13.54
N ARG A 69 0.83 -3.61 -13.87
CA ARG A 69 0.25 -4.25 -15.05
C ARG A 69 -1.27 -4.23 -15.00
N ASP A 70 -1.84 -4.58 -13.85
CA ASP A 70 -3.28 -4.67 -13.68
C ASP A 70 -3.91 -3.26 -13.66
N ARG A 71 -3.26 -2.27 -13.05
CA ARG A 71 -3.60 -0.83 -13.14
C ARG A 71 -3.66 -0.37 -14.60
N ASP A 72 -2.62 -0.65 -15.38
CA ASP A 72 -2.54 -0.20 -16.78
C ASP A 72 -3.63 -0.85 -17.64
N TYR A 73 -3.92 -2.13 -17.38
CA TYR A 73 -5.06 -2.81 -17.98
C TYR A 73 -6.38 -2.11 -17.61
N LEU A 74 -6.59 -1.82 -16.33
CA LEU A 74 -7.82 -1.21 -15.84
C LEU A 74 -8.04 0.20 -16.38
N LEU A 75 -7.00 1.03 -16.42
CA LEU A 75 -7.05 2.36 -17.04
C LEU A 75 -7.51 2.31 -18.51
N LYS A 76 -7.16 1.24 -19.22
CA LYS A 76 -7.49 1.06 -20.64
C LYS A 76 -8.84 0.39 -20.89
N TYR A 77 -9.26 -0.53 -20.03
CA TYR A 77 -10.36 -1.44 -20.32
C TYR A 77 -11.52 -1.41 -19.32
N SER A 78 -11.33 -0.98 -18.07
CA SER A 78 -12.42 -0.89 -17.10
C SER A 78 -13.38 0.25 -17.48
N PRO A 79 -14.69 -0.03 -17.68
CA PRO A 79 -15.68 1.01 -17.94
C PRO A 79 -15.78 2.00 -16.77
N THR A 80 -15.73 1.51 -15.53
CA THR A 80 -15.85 2.33 -14.31
C THR A 80 -14.70 3.32 -14.20
N ILE A 81 -13.46 2.83 -14.32
CA ILE A 81 -12.25 3.68 -14.18
C ILE A 81 -12.18 4.69 -15.32
N ARG A 82 -12.51 4.29 -16.55
CA ARG A 82 -12.55 5.20 -17.70
C ARG A 82 -13.59 6.28 -17.54
N PHE A 83 -14.81 5.92 -17.13
CA PHE A 83 -15.88 6.87 -16.86
C PHE A 83 -15.45 7.90 -15.80
N MET A 84 -14.86 7.45 -14.70
CA MET A 84 -14.38 8.36 -13.66
C MET A 84 -13.28 9.29 -14.16
N ASN A 85 -12.29 8.75 -14.88
CA ASN A 85 -11.20 9.55 -15.43
C ASN A 85 -11.68 10.58 -16.48
N GLU A 86 -12.67 10.23 -17.30
CA GLU A 86 -13.30 11.17 -18.23
C GLU A 86 -14.00 12.33 -17.52
N ASN A 87 -14.66 12.06 -16.38
CA ASN A 87 -15.30 13.11 -15.59
C ASN A 87 -14.29 13.98 -14.83
N ILE A 88 -13.21 13.39 -14.32
CA ILE A 88 -12.06 14.13 -13.77
C ILE A 88 -11.45 15.05 -14.84
N ARG A 89 -11.34 14.58 -16.09
CA ARG A 89 -10.82 15.38 -17.21
C ARG A 89 -11.69 16.58 -17.57
N LYS A 90 -13.01 16.48 -17.42
CA LYS A 90 -13.91 17.64 -17.58
C LYS A 90 -13.67 18.73 -16.53
N LEU A 91 -13.10 18.37 -15.38
CA LEU A 91 -12.72 19.29 -14.30
C LEU A 91 -11.26 19.75 -14.40
N GLY A 92 -10.53 19.37 -15.46
CA GLY A 92 -9.14 19.76 -15.69
C GLY A 92 -8.10 18.88 -14.99
N GLY A 93 -8.49 17.73 -14.41
CA GLY A 93 -7.56 16.73 -13.89
C GLY A 93 -7.31 15.58 -14.88
N GLU A 94 -6.31 14.75 -14.61
CA GLU A 94 -6.12 13.49 -15.33
C GLU A 94 -5.46 12.48 -14.39
N MET A 95 -5.97 11.25 -14.38
CA MET A 95 -5.40 10.15 -13.61
C MET A 95 -4.85 9.10 -14.55
N GLY A 96 -3.55 8.83 -14.42
CA GLY A 96 -2.85 7.86 -15.25
C GLY A 96 -1.74 7.14 -14.48
N PRO A 97 -0.91 6.34 -15.17
CA PRO A 97 0.19 5.60 -14.55
C PRO A 97 1.17 6.50 -13.76
N GLN A 98 1.29 7.76 -14.16
CA GLN A 98 2.12 8.77 -13.52
C GLN A 98 1.54 9.32 -12.20
N ASN A 99 0.24 9.12 -11.94
CA ASN A 99 -0.45 9.59 -10.73
C ASN A 99 -0.95 8.45 -9.84
N ILE A 100 -0.89 7.20 -10.31
CA ILE A 100 -1.34 6.02 -9.56
C ILE A 100 -0.14 5.12 -9.31
N HIS A 101 0.33 5.10 -8.07
CA HIS A 101 1.58 4.44 -7.67
C HIS A 101 1.32 3.18 -6.85
N CYS A 102 1.76 2.04 -7.38
CA CYS A 102 1.81 0.78 -6.64
C CYS A 102 3.08 0.75 -5.77
N ARG A 103 2.91 0.47 -4.47
CA ARG A 103 4.00 0.39 -3.49
C ARG A 103 3.75 -0.77 -2.54
N THR A 104 4.79 -1.26 -1.89
CA THR A 104 4.65 -2.12 -0.71
C THR A 104 4.41 -1.23 0.51
N CYS A 105 3.32 -1.50 1.21
CA CYS A 105 2.96 -0.78 2.43
C CYS A 105 3.34 -1.59 3.67
N ARG A 106 3.81 -0.91 4.71
CA ARG A 106 4.33 -1.55 5.93
C ARG A 106 3.67 -1.03 7.19
N GLY A 107 3.40 -1.95 8.12
CA GLY A 107 2.87 -1.62 9.43
C GLY A 107 1.34 -1.44 9.46
N GLU A 108 0.79 -1.41 10.67
CA GLU A 108 -0.66 -1.32 10.91
C GLU A 108 -1.24 0.04 10.51
N GLU A 109 -0.42 1.09 10.56
CA GLU A 109 -0.79 2.46 10.15
C GLU A 109 -1.01 2.57 8.63
N GLU A 110 -0.44 1.65 7.85
CA GLU A 110 -0.62 1.57 6.40
C GLU A 110 -1.52 0.41 5.98
N ALA A 111 -2.34 -0.14 6.88
CA ALA A 111 -3.27 -1.24 6.60
C ALA A 111 -4.46 -0.86 5.69
N MET A 112 -4.32 0.20 4.89
CA MET A 112 -5.28 0.64 3.89
C MET A 112 -4.87 0.05 2.53
N GLN A 113 -5.82 -0.39 1.72
CA GLN A 113 -5.53 -0.97 0.40
C GLN A 113 -5.05 0.10 -0.61
N GLY A 114 -5.44 1.35 -0.39
CA GLY A 114 -4.99 2.51 -1.15
C GLY A 114 -5.32 3.81 -0.43
N GLY A 115 -5.02 4.93 -1.07
CA GLY A 115 -5.40 6.25 -0.61
C GLY A 115 -5.09 7.34 -1.63
N PHE A 116 -5.90 8.39 -1.65
CA PHE A 116 -5.75 9.56 -2.49
C PHE A 116 -5.12 10.73 -1.72
N ASP A 117 -4.11 11.36 -2.33
CA ASP A 117 -3.54 12.62 -1.91
C ASP A 117 -3.59 13.61 -3.08
N HIS A 118 -4.03 14.84 -2.82
CA HIS A 118 -4.22 15.82 -3.90
C HIS A 118 -2.92 16.30 -4.56
N LYS A 119 -1.77 16.11 -3.91
CA LYS A 119 -0.44 16.53 -4.39
C LYS A 119 0.29 15.35 -5.03
N TYR A 120 0.16 14.15 -4.47
CA TYR A 120 0.91 12.97 -4.90
C TYR A 120 0.10 11.97 -5.72
N GLY A 121 -1.23 12.10 -5.77
CA GLY A 121 -2.12 11.20 -6.49
C GLY A 121 -2.55 10.00 -5.64
N ILE A 122 -2.78 8.87 -6.31
CA ILE A 122 -3.30 7.65 -5.71
C ILE A 122 -2.13 6.72 -5.34
N LYS A 123 -2.06 6.31 -4.07
CA LYS A 123 -1.19 5.23 -3.60
C LYS A 123 -1.99 3.94 -3.53
N ILE A 124 -1.44 2.85 -4.06
CA ILE A 124 -2.00 1.50 -3.93
C ILE A 124 -0.99 0.61 -3.19
N CYS A 125 -1.46 -0.11 -2.19
CA CYS A 125 -0.66 -1.06 -1.44
C CYS A 125 -0.70 -2.45 -2.09
N ALA A 126 0.29 -2.74 -2.93
CA ALA A 126 0.33 -3.91 -3.81
C ALA A 126 0.39 -5.25 -3.06
N ASN A 127 0.92 -5.26 -1.83
CA ASN A 127 0.95 -6.44 -0.96
C ASN A 127 -0.43 -6.77 -0.35
N TRP A 128 -1.33 -5.78 -0.23
CA TRP A 128 -2.69 -5.97 0.29
C TRP A 128 -3.74 -6.20 -0.79
N VAL A 129 -3.43 -5.83 -2.04
CA VAL A 129 -4.33 -5.95 -3.20
C VAL A 129 -3.88 -7.10 -4.09
N GLN A 130 -4.56 -8.24 -4.01
CA GLN A 130 -4.11 -9.47 -4.67
C GLN A 130 -4.80 -9.73 -6.01
N GLU A 131 -6.05 -9.31 -6.15
CA GLU A 131 -6.86 -9.56 -7.34
C GLU A 131 -7.10 -8.27 -8.12
N ARG A 132 -7.25 -8.40 -9.44
CA ARG A 132 -7.52 -7.25 -10.31
C ARG A 132 -8.88 -6.60 -10.04
N SER A 133 -9.89 -7.39 -9.65
CA SER A 133 -11.21 -6.89 -9.22
C SER A 133 -11.07 -6.01 -7.97
N GLN A 134 -10.33 -6.48 -6.97
CA GLN A 134 -10.03 -5.70 -5.77
C GLN A 134 -9.27 -4.41 -6.13
N LEU A 135 -8.32 -4.48 -7.06
CA LEU A 135 -7.61 -3.28 -7.55
C LEU A 135 -8.55 -2.30 -8.25
N GLU A 136 -9.52 -2.79 -9.03
CA GLU A 136 -10.53 -1.97 -9.69
C GLU A 136 -11.40 -1.23 -8.67
N ASP A 137 -11.84 -1.92 -7.62
CA ASP A 137 -12.64 -1.31 -6.55
C ASP A 137 -11.84 -0.22 -5.82
N VAL A 138 -10.59 -0.50 -5.46
CA VAL A 138 -9.71 0.47 -4.79
C VAL A 138 -9.45 1.67 -5.69
N ILE A 139 -9.00 1.47 -6.94
CA ILE A 139 -8.75 2.59 -7.86
C ILE A 139 -10.04 3.40 -8.07
N SER A 140 -11.19 2.75 -8.25
CA SER A 140 -12.47 3.46 -8.42
C SER A 140 -12.83 4.29 -7.21
N HIS A 141 -12.64 3.76 -5.99
CA HIS A 141 -12.84 4.51 -4.74
C HIS A 141 -11.95 5.74 -4.67
N GLU A 142 -10.66 5.59 -4.96
CA GLU A 142 -9.72 6.71 -4.92
C GLU A 142 -9.96 7.74 -6.05
N LEU A 143 -10.50 7.32 -7.20
CA LEU A 143 -10.93 8.24 -8.25
C LEU A 143 -12.15 9.06 -7.85
N VAL A 144 -13.03 8.54 -6.99
CA VAL A 144 -14.13 9.33 -6.42
C VAL A 144 -13.56 10.45 -5.54
N HIS A 145 -12.60 10.14 -4.66
CA HIS A 145 -11.90 11.15 -3.86
C HIS A 145 -11.24 12.23 -4.72
N ALA A 146 -10.58 11.81 -5.81
CA ALA A 146 -9.99 12.75 -6.77
C ALA A 146 -11.02 13.63 -7.48
N TYR A 147 -12.14 13.03 -7.90
CA TYR A 147 -13.22 13.75 -8.56
C TYR A 147 -13.85 14.79 -7.63
N ASP A 148 -14.18 14.40 -6.40
CA ASP A 148 -14.79 15.28 -5.41
C ASP A 148 -13.86 16.45 -5.10
N HIS A 149 -12.57 16.17 -4.89
CA HIS A 149 -11.57 17.20 -4.65
C HIS A 149 -11.54 18.27 -5.75
N LEU A 150 -11.55 17.87 -7.01
CA LEU A 150 -11.54 18.79 -8.15
C LEU A 150 -12.87 19.52 -8.30
N ARG A 151 -13.99 18.78 -8.18
CA ARG A 151 -15.34 19.32 -8.36
C ARG A 151 -15.61 20.44 -7.36
N PHE A 152 -15.24 20.23 -6.10
CA PHE A 152 -15.46 21.22 -5.07
C PHE A 152 -14.44 22.35 -5.19
N LYS A 153 -13.14 22.10 -5.41
CA LYS A 153 -12.20 23.22 -5.66
C LYS A 153 -12.61 24.18 -6.79
N THR A 154 -13.30 23.69 -7.82
CA THR A 154 -13.78 24.52 -8.92
C THR A 154 -15.06 25.32 -8.63
N ASN A 155 -15.80 25.00 -7.55
CA ASN A 155 -17.15 25.51 -7.30
C ASN A 155 -17.35 26.22 -5.94
N LEU A 156 -16.35 26.30 -5.06
CA LEU A 156 -16.54 26.85 -3.72
C LEU A 156 -16.37 28.39 -3.69
N THR A 157 -17.41 29.07 -3.20
CA THR A 157 -17.26 30.31 -2.43
C THR A 157 -16.99 29.96 -0.96
N GLU A 158 -16.36 30.84 -0.18
CA GLU A 158 -15.81 30.56 1.18
C GLU A 158 -16.78 29.89 2.19
N GLU A 159 -18.10 29.96 1.98
CA GLU A 159 -19.12 29.36 2.85
C GLU A 159 -19.29 27.83 2.68
N ASP A 160 -18.90 27.27 1.54
CA ASP A 160 -19.09 25.85 1.23
C ASP A 160 -17.97 24.95 1.80
N ASP A 161 -16.85 25.53 2.22
CA ASP A 161 -15.63 24.80 2.63
C ASP A 161 -15.86 23.95 3.92
N LEU A 162 -16.69 24.44 4.85
CA LEU A 162 -16.99 23.76 6.12
C LEU A 162 -17.93 22.54 5.97
N ARG A 163 -18.74 22.48 4.90
CA ARG A 163 -19.65 21.34 4.65
C ARG A 163 -18.93 20.16 4.01
N HIS A 164 -17.87 20.40 3.25
CA HIS A 164 -17.15 19.37 2.50
C HIS A 164 -16.17 18.56 3.36
N ALA A 165 -15.57 19.16 4.39
CA ALA A 165 -14.76 18.42 5.37
C ALA A 165 -15.58 17.29 6.05
N ALA A 166 -16.88 17.51 6.29
CA ALA A 166 -17.76 16.49 6.83
C ALA A 166 -18.12 15.40 5.80
N CYS A 167 -18.30 15.73 4.52
CA CYS A 167 -18.73 14.73 3.52
C CYS A 167 -17.61 13.79 3.03
N SER A 168 -16.34 14.21 3.12
CA SER A 168 -15.21 13.34 2.73
C SER A 168 -14.89 12.22 3.72
N GLU A 169 -15.40 12.29 4.96
CA GLU A 169 -15.14 11.28 6.01
C GLU A 169 -16.39 10.72 6.72
N VAL A 170 -17.62 11.13 6.35
CA VAL A 170 -18.86 10.61 6.97
C VAL A 170 -19.27 9.27 6.34
N SER A 171 -18.50 8.23 6.66
CA SER A 171 -19.01 6.85 6.80
C SER A 171 -18.08 5.98 7.67
N ARG A 172 -17.55 6.53 8.77
CA ARG A 172 -17.03 5.69 9.85
C ARG A 172 -17.47 6.25 11.19
N ASN A 173 -18.69 5.89 11.60
CA ASN A 173 -19.10 5.97 13.00
C ASN A 173 -18.73 4.64 13.67
N PRO A 174 -17.69 4.55 14.51
CA PRO A 174 -17.35 3.31 15.22
C PRO A 174 -18.27 3.05 16.43
N SER A 175 -19.25 3.90 16.70
CA SER A 175 -20.05 3.87 17.93
C SER A 175 -21.34 3.06 17.86
N ALA A 176 -21.72 2.55 16.68
CA ALA A 176 -23.03 1.93 16.47
C ALA A 176 -23.00 0.40 16.32
N GLN A 177 -21.99 -0.28 16.86
CA GLN A 177 -21.92 -1.75 16.86
C GLN A 177 -21.54 -2.32 18.24
N ARG A 178 -22.23 -1.85 19.28
CA ARG A 178 -22.49 -2.65 20.48
C ARG A 178 -23.98 -2.65 20.72
N HIS A 179 -24.51 -3.87 20.90
CA HIS A 179 -25.92 -4.22 20.99
C HIS A 179 -26.62 -4.34 19.64
N LEU A 180 -26.51 -5.53 19.04
CA LEU A 180 -27.60 -6.50 18.97
C LEU A 180 -26.99 -7.88 18.60
N TYR A 181 -27.11 -8.81 19.55
CA TYR A 181 -26.76 -10.25 19.56
C TYR A 181 -25.33 -10.66 19.17
#